data_AF-A0A6T9CP96-F1
#
_entry.id   AF-A0A6T9CP96-F1
#
_cell.length_a   1.000
_cell.length_b   1.000
_cell.length_c   1.000
_cell.angle_alpha   90.00
_cell.angle_beta   90.00
_cell.angle_gamma   90.00
#
_symmetry.space_group_name_H-M   'P 1'
#
loop_
_entity.id
_entity.type
_entity.pdbx_description
1 polymer ?
#
loop_
_entity_poly.entity_id
_entity_poly.type
_entity_poly.pdbx_seq_one_letter_code
_entity_poly.pdbx_strand_id
1 'polypeptide(L)'
;MAMPVEHRLFYRLLSGLHASVSSHIAANYLIDRKAGTWGLELDEYRRRLGDHPERLHNLHFAYLTVLRAVELASGWLSSSFAYATGMPREDASVAREVRGFLASQPEWPLTFDEHAAFAGVRCPSGVERGREPPRCGVEEVRLRAELLGEFRQRLHNISKLMDCVGCGRCRLWGKLQVQGLGTALRVLYAPDRQAVLASLGRAQVVSLFNLLGRLSHSVEVARVVVPLLGAAHSTCSPRGCKATEYEISDDEISGEDGRAARQPTKPLDPFLSAMMG
;
A
#
# COMPACT_ATOMS: atom_id res chain seq x y z
N MET A 1 15.26 24.22 11.66
CA MET A 1 16.05 23.43 10.68
C MET A 1 15.07 22.55 9.92
N ALA A 2 14.86 22.77 8.63
CA ALA A 2 13.91 21.97 7.85
C ALA A 2 14.42 20.54 7.70
N MET A 3 13.57 19.54 7.95
CA MET A 3 13.91 18.13 7.72
C MET A 3 14.30 17.92 6.24
N PRO A 4 15.29 17.08 5.90
CA PRO A 4 15.57 16.70 4.51
C PRO A 4 14.37 16.03 3.82
N VAL A 5 14.25 16.15 2.50
CA VAL A 5 13.13 15.61 1.71
C VAL A 5 13.04 14.09 1.85
N GLU A 6 14.20 13.45 1.94
CA GLU A 6 14.41 12.01 2.03
C GLU A 6 13.89 11.48 3.37
N HIS A 7 14.14 12.21 4.45
CA HIS A 7 13.64 11.87 5.77
C HIS A 7 12.11 12.02 5.84
N ARG A 8 11.56 13.05 5.17
CA ARG A 8 10.10 13.17 5.00
C ARG A 8 9.53 12.01 4.20
N LEU A 9 10.18 11.61 3.12
CA LEU A 9 9.76 10.47 2.30
C LEU A 9 9.73 9.19 3.15
N PHE A 10 10.80 8.91 3.89
CA PHE A 10 10.87 7.73 4.76
C PHE A 10 9.78 7.74 5.84
N TYR A 11 9.54 8.89 6.47
CA TYR A 11 8.46 9.05 7.44
C TYR A 11 7.08 8.80 6.82
N ARG A 12 6.82 9.35 5.63
CA ARG A 12 5.55 9.15 4.91
C ARG A 12 5.33 7.68 4.55
N LEU A 13 6.39 6.96 4.15
CA LEU A 13 6.31 5.52 3.90
C LEU A 13 5.91 4.74 5.16
N LEU A 14 6.58 4.99 6.29
CA LEU A 14 6.23 4.33 7.55
C LEU A 14 4.82 4.70 8.04
N SER A 15 4.43 5.96 7.88
CA SER A 15 3.08 6.43 8.20
C SER A 15 2.04 5.74 7.32
N GLY A 16 2.31 5.54 6.03
CA GLY A 16 1.44 4.80 5.12
C GLY A 16 1.32 3.31 5.46
N LEU A 17 2.42 2.66 5.89
CA LEU A 17 2.38 1.29 6.41
C LEU A 17 1.52 1.20 7.68
N HIS A 18 1.68 2.14 8.61
CA HIS A 18 0.85 2.18 9.83
C HIS A 18 -0.62 2.45 9.51
N ALA A 19 -0.91 3.32 8.54
CA ALA A 19 -2.25 3.56 8.05
C ALA A 19 -2.85 2.28 7.42
N SER A 20 -2.06 1.52 6.66
CA SER A 20 -2.49 0.23 6.12
C SER A 20 -2.84 -0.76 7.23
N VAL A 21 -1.98 -0.93 8.25
CA VAL A 21 -2.28 -1.79 9.41
C VAL A 21 -3.59 -1.38 10.09
N SER A 22 -3.80 -0.08 10.28
CA SER A 22 -5.04 0.44 10.89
C SER A 22 -6.27 0.16 10.03
N SER A 23 -6.14 0.28 8.70
CA SER A 23 -7.20 -0.04 7.73
C SER A 23 -7.57 -1.52 7.82
N HIS A 24 -6.57 -2.42 7.86
CA HIS A 24 -6.81 -3.87 8.01
C HIS A 24 -7.51 -4.24 9.31
N ILE A 25 -7.15 -3.59 10.43
CA ILE A 25 -7.80 -3.83 11.72
C ILE A 25 -9.26 -3.37 11.69
N ALA A 26 -9.53 -2.20 11.11
CA ALA A 26 -10.89 -1.67 11.04
C ALA A 26 -11.77 -2.42 10.04
N ALA A 27 -11.21 -2.90 8.92
CA ALA A 27 -11.92 -3.69 7.91
C ALA A 27 -12.23 -5.12 8.37
N ASN A 28 -11.36 -5.69 9.23
CA ASN A 28 -11.53 -7.02 9.80
C ASN A 28 -11.51 -6.92 11.33
N TYR A 29 -12.53 -6.26 11.86
CA TYR A 29 -12.72 -6.08 13.29
C TYR A 29 -13.63 -7.15 13.88
N LEU A 30 -13.37 -7.56 15.12
CA LEU A 30 -14.22 -8.52 15.83
C LEU A 30 -15.44 -7.78 16.40
N ILE A 31 -16.53 -7.74 15.63
CA ILE A 31 -17.76 -7.01 15.97
C ILE A 31 -18.51 -7.74 17.09
N ASP A 32 -18.69 -9.06 16.96
CA ASP A 32 -19.34 -9.89 17.98
C ASP A 32 -18.39 -10.97 18.50
N ARG A 33 -17.99 -10.82 19.76
CA ARG A 33 -17.11 -11.78 20.45
C ARG A 33 -17.78 -13.12 20.73
N LYS A 34 -19.10 -13.15 20.93
CA LYS A 34 -19.84 -14.38 21.25
C LYS A 34 -20.09 -15.20 19.99
N ALA A 35 -20.49 -14.53 18.91
CA ALA A 35 -20.72 -15.17 17.62
C ALA A 35 -19.41 -15.41 16.83
N GLY A 36 -18.32 -14.74 17.19
CA GLY A 36 -17.06 -14.80 16.45
C GLY A 36 -17.12 -14.08 15.10
N THR A 37 -18.03 -13.11 14.95
CA THR A 37 -18.28 -12.41 13.70
C THR A 37 -17.25 -11.31 13.48
N TRP A 38 -16.54 -11.38 12.35
CA TRP A 38 -15.59 -10.39 11.89
C TRP A 38 -16.20 -9.54 10.78
N GLY A 39 -15.85 -8.26 10.71
CA GLY A 39 -16.30 -7.39 9.63
C GLY A 39 -15.81 -5.94 9.76
N LEU A 40 -16.34 -5.08 8.91
CA LEU A 40 -16.01 -3.65 8.87
C LEU A 40 -16.62 -2.92 10.06
N GLU A 41 -15.77 -2.23 10.84
CA GLU A 41 -16.18 -1.35 11.92
C GLU A 41 -15.90 0.12 11.55
N LEU A 42 -16.98 0.87 11.25
CA LEU A 42 -16.89 2.23 10.71
C LEU A 42 -16.33 3.23 11.72
N ASP A 43 -16.68 3.10 13.01
CA ASP A 43 -16.20 4.01 14.05
C ASP A 43 -14.70 3.83 14.29
N GLU A 44 -14.20 2.59 14.25
CA GLU A 44 -12.76 2.32 14.31
C GLU A 44 -12.03 2.81 13.07
N TYR A 45 -12.64 2.71 11.88
CA TYR A 45 -12.06 3.27 10.67
C TYR A 45 -11.99 4.80 10.73
N ARG A 46 -13.08 5.46 11.14
CA ARG A 46 -13.15 6.92 11.30
C ARG A 46 -12.09 7.42 12.27
N ARG A 47 -12.07 6.85 13.48
CA ARG A 47 -11.13 7.22 14.55
C ARG A 47 -9.66 7.02 14.19
N ARG A 48 -9.34 6.00 13.39
CA ARG A 48 -7.94 5.69 13.03
C ARG A 48 -7.47 6.35 11.74
N LEU A 49 -8.37 6.57 10.79
CA LEU A 49 -8.04 6.98 9.42
C LEU A 49 -8.96 8.07 8.88
N GLY A 50 -10.28 7.95 9.05
CA GLY A 50 -11.24 8.88 8.47
C GLY A 50 -11.03 10.34 8.91
N ASP A 51 -10.79 10.55 10.21
CA ASP A 51 -10.53 11.89 10.78
C ASP A 51 -9.09 12.38 10.54
N HIS A 52 -8.30 11.61 9.78
CA HIS A 52 -6.87 11.80 9.59
C HIS A 52 -6.49 11.73 8.09
N PRO A 53 -6.88 12.73 7.28
CA PRO A 53 -6.65 12.72 5.84
C PRO A 53 -5.16 12.61 5.46
N GLU A 54 -4.26 13.09 6.31
CA GLU A 54 -2.82 12.94 6.13
C GLU A 54 -2.36 11.47 6.13
N ARG A 55 -3.02 10.60 6.91
CA ARG A 55 -2.73 9.16 6.95
C ARG A 55 -3.20 8.47 5.68
N LEU A 56 -4.35 8.88 5.15
CA LEU A 56 -4.87 8.38 3.87
C LEU A 56 -3.97 8.82 2.70
N HIS A 57 -3.48 10.06 2.70
CA HIS A 57 -2.50 10.51 1.71
C HIS A 57 -1.18 9.71 1.80
N ASN A 58 -0.71 9.42 3.02
CA ASN A 58 0.50 8.62 3.22
C ASN A 58 0.29 7.15 2.82
N LEU A 59 -0.92 6.60 3.01
CA LEU A 59 -1.29 5.26 2.53
C LEU A 59 -1.17 5.18 1.00
N HIS A 60 -1.79 6.11 0.27
CA HIS A 60 -1.68 6.18 -1.19
C HIS A 60 -0.24 6.39 -1.64
N PHE A 61 0.50 7.27 -0.96
CA PHE A 61 1.92 7.49 -1.24
C PHE A 61 2.76 6.22 -1.10
N ALA A 62 2.56 5.44 -0.03
CA ALA A 62 3.23 4.17 0.18
C ALA A 62 2.84 3.14 -0.89
N TYR A 63 1.55 3.04 -1.22
CA TYR A 63 1.06 2.18 -2.31
C TYR A 63 1.74 2.51 -3.64
N LEU A 64 1.71 3.77 -4.06
CA LEU A 64 2.30 4.21 -5.33
C LEU A 64 3.82 4.01 -5.37
N THR A 65 4.51 4.24 -4.24
CA THR A 65 5.97 4.02 -4.15
C THR A 65 6.33 2.54 -4.34
N VAL A 66 5.59 1.64 -3.69
CA VAL A 66 5.83 0.19 -3.82
C VAL A 66 5.41 -0.31 -5.20
N LEU A 67 4.28 0.18 -5.74
CA LEU A 67 3.83 -0.14 -7.09
C LEU A 67 4.89 0.26 -8.12
N ARG A 68 5.47 1.47 -8.00
CA ARG A 68 6.56 1.92 -8.85
C ARG A 68 7.79 1.03 -8.76
N ALA A 69 8.16 0.58 -7.57
CA ALA A 69 9.27 -0.35 -7.41
C ALA A 69 9.01 -1.70 -8.12
N VAL A 70 7.77 -2.20 -8.09
CA VAL A 70 7.37 -3.41 -8.81
C VAL A 70 7.37 -3.20 -10.32
N GLU A 71 6.89 -2.05 -10.79
CA GLU A 71 6.93 -1.65 -12.20
C GLU A 71 8.37 -1.62 -12.73
N LEU A 72 9.31 -1.02 -11.99
CA LEU A 72 10.73 -1.00 -12.35
C LEU A 72 11.38 -2.39 -12.34
N ALA A 73 10.85 -3.33 -11.56
CA ALA A 73 11.31 -4.71 -11.51
C ALA A 73 10.58 -5.63 -12.53
N SER A 74 9.55 -5.13 -13.20
CA SER A 74 8.61 -5.93 -14.01
C SER A 74 9.30 -6.79 -15.07
N GLY A 75 10.27 -6.23 -15.81
CA GLY A 75 11.01 -6.94 -16.83
C GLY A 75 11.78 -8.14 -16.29
N TRP A 76 12.44 -7.98 -15.14
CA TRP A 76 13.17 -9.06 -14.47
C TRP A 76 12.23 -10.09 -13.83
N LEU A 77 11.15 -9.64 -13.17
CA LEU A 77 10.13 -10.50 -12.58
C LEU A 77 9.39 -11.36 -13.61
N SER A 78 9.26 -10.86 -14.84
CA SER A 78 8.58 -11.54 -15.94
C SER A 78 9.47 -12.55 -16.68
N SER A 79 10.76 -12.24 -16.84
CA SER A 79 11.67 -12.99 -17.71
C SER A 79 12.69 -13.86 -16.98
N SER A 80 13.15 -13.42 -15.79
CA SER A 80 14.37 -13.94 -15.18
C SER A 80 14.15 -14.59 -13.82
N PHE A 81 13.11 -14.19 -13.07
CA PHE A 81 12.85 -14.76 -11.75
C PHE A 81 12.23 -16.16 -11.85
N ALA A 82 12.90 -17.15 -11.24
CA ALA A 82 12.40 -18.50 -11.16
C ALA A 82 11.37 -18.65 -10.02
N TYR A 83 10.09 -18.81 -10.37
CA TYR A 83 9.01 -19.07 -9.40
C TYR A 83 9.02 -20.49 -8.80
N ALA A 84 10.08 -21.27 -9.02
CA ALA A 84 10.15 -22.71 -8.72
C ALA A 84 9.89 -23.07 -7.26
N THR A 85 8.85 -23.86 -6.97
CA THR A 85 8.56 -24.41 -5.64
C THR A 85 8.78 -25.92 -5.57
N GLY A 86 9.08 -26.55 -6.72
CA GLY A 86 9.09 -28.00 -6.89
C GLY A 86 7.75 -28.55 -7.39
N MET A 87 6.78 -27.67 -7.65
CA MET A 87 5.45 -28.02 -8.18
C MET A 87 5.25 -27.36 -9.56
N PRO A 88 5.60 -28.04 -10.67
CA PRO A 88 5.69 -27.40 -11.99
C PRO A 88 4.40 -26.75 -12.48
N ARG A 89 3.23 -27.32 -12.14
CA ARG A 89 1.92 -26.77 -12.52
C ARG A 89 1.62 -25.46 -11.80
N GLU A 90 1.87 -25.40 -10.50
CA GLU A 90 1.66 -24.21 -9.69
C GLU A 90 2.67 -23.13 -10.06
N ASP A 91 3.95 -23.50 -10.23
CA ASP A 91 5.01 -22.60 -10.65
C ASP A 91 4.69 -21.93 -12.00
N ALA A 92 4.17 -22.70 -12.96
CA ALA A 92 3.72 -22.17 -14.24
C ALA A 92 2.49 -21.26 -14.10
N SER A 93 1.55 -21.58 -13.19
CA SER A 93 0.38 -20.74 -12.95
C SER A 93 0.78 -19.40 -12.33
N VAL A 94 1.56 -19.42 -11.25
CA VAL A 94 2.07 -18.22 -10.57
C VAL A 94 2.85 -17.34 -11.54
N ALA A 95 3.77 -17.93 -12.31
CA ALA A 95 4.57 -17.16 -13.28
C ALA A 95 3.69 -16.51 -14.36
N ARG A 96 2.60 -17.15 -14.76
CA ARG A 96 1.63 -16.61 -15.73
C ARG A 96 0.77 -15.51 -15.13
N GLU A 97 0.26 -15.69 -13.91
CA GLU A 97 -0.55 -14.70 -13.20
C GLU A 97 0.27 -13.44 -12.91
N VAL A 98 1.50 -13.59 -12.42
CA VAL A 98 2.40 -12.46 -12.21
C VAL A 98 2.70 -11.73 -13.51
N ARG A 99 2.97 -12.46 -14.61
CA ARG A 99 3.14 -11.84 -15.94
C ARG A 99 1.88 -11.08 -16.40
N GLY A 100 0.69 -11.66 -16.18
CA GLY A 100 -0.58 -11.00 -16.50
C GLY A 100 -0.77 -9.72 -15.69
N PHE A 101 -0.50 -9.77 -14.39
CA PHE A 101 -0.52 -8.60 -13.51
C PHE A 101 0.47 -7.52 -13.94
N LEU A 102 1.72 -7.88 -14.23
CA LEU A 102 2.75 -6.92 -14.66
C LEU A 102 2.51 -6.36 -16.06
N ALA A 103 1.82 -7.11 -16.93
CA ALA A 103 1.42 -6.64 -18.26
C ALA A 103 0.19 -5.71 -18.21
N SER A 104 -0.60 -5.77 -17.15
CA SER A 104 -1.74 -4.87 -16.97
C SER A 104 -1.23 -3.42 -16.94
N GLN A 105 -1.60 -2.65 -17.96
CA GLN A 105 -1.30 -1.23 -17.98
C GLN A 105 -2.28 -0.56 -17.00
N PRO A 106 -1.81 0.16 -15.98
CA PRO A 106 -2.72 0.99 -15.21
C PRO A 106 -3.32 2.04 -16.16
N GLU A 107 -4.65 2.11 -16.24
CA GLU A 107 -5.37 3.17 -16.97
C GLU A 107 -5.12 4.58 -16.42
N TRP A 108 -4.40 4.69 -15.31
CA TRP A 108 -4.16 5.93 -14.59
C TRP A 108 -2.68 6.30 -14.66
N PRO A 109 -2.33 7.58 -14.90
CA PRO A 109 -0.95 7.99 -14.76
C PRO A 109 -0.53 7.70 -13.32
N LEU A 110 0.51 6.87 -13.14
CA LEU A 110 1.23 6.82 -11.87
C LEU A 110 1.74 8.24 -11.62
N THR A 111 1.03 9.02 -10.82
CA THR A 111 1.41 10.39 -10.44
C THR A 111 2.59 10.42 -9.46
N PHE A 112 3.39 9.35 -9.43
CA PHE A 112 4.62 9.31 -8.65
C PHE A 112 5.69 10.12 -9.38
N ASP A 113 5.73 11.40 -9.05
CA ASP A 113 6.80 12.27 -9.50
C ASP A 113 8.11 11.89 -8.78
N GLU A 114 8.88 11.01 -9.41
CA GLU A 114 10.25 10.66 -9.00
C GLU A 114 11.13 11.91 -8.88
N HIS A 115 10.84 12.95 -9.66
CA HIS A 115 11.56 14.20 -9.55
C HIS A 115 11.26 14.87 -8.20
N ALA A 116 10.02 15.09 -7.83
CA ALA A 116 9.72 15.63 -6.50
C ALA A 116 10.19 14.71 -5.35
N ALA A 117 10.05 13.38 -5.50
CA ALA A 117 10.35 12.42 -4.43
C ALA A 117 11.85 12.30 -4.12
N PHE A 118 12.71 12.47 -5.12
CA PHE A 118 14.16 12.25 -5.02
C PHE A 118 14.98 13.53 -5.22
N ALA A 119 14.38 14.70 -4.99
CA ALA A 119 15.02 15.98 -5.26
C ALA A 119 16.34 16.20 -4.48
N GLY A 120 16.46 15.75 -3.23
CA GLY A 120 17.67 15.98 -2.42
C GLY A 120 18.77 14.92 -2.56
N VAL A 121 18.56 13.88 -3.38
CA VAL A 121 19.64 13.01 -3.85
C VAL A 121 20.15 13.39 -5.23
N ARG A 122 19.53 14.37 -5.89
CA ARG A 122 20.04 14.91 -7.15
C ARG A 122 21.10 15.95 -6.90
N CYS A 123 22.13 15.92 -7.73
CA CYS A 123 23.15 16.96 -7.73
C CYS A 123 22.50 18.34 -7.96
N PRO A 124 22.86 19.36 -7.15
CA PRO A 124 22.49 20.73 -7.46
C PRO A 124 23.06 21.09 -8.83
N SER A 125 22.20 21.25 -9.83
CA SER A 125 22.61 21.73 -11.14
C SER A 125 22.94 23.22 -11.02
N GLY A 126 24.13 23.52 -10.51
CA GLY A 126 24.76 24.83 -10.64
C GLY A 126 25.12 25.03 -12.11
N VAL A 127 24.27 25.72 -12.85
CA VAL A 127 24.60 26.20 -14.20
C VAL A 127 25.56 27.37 -14.05
N GLU A 128 26.86 27.09 -13.91
CA GLU A 128 27.87 28.09 -14.28
C GLU A 128 28.01 28.06 -15.80
N ARG A 129 27.61 29.17 -16.46
CA ARG A 129 27.72 29.30 -17.93
C ARG A 129 29.19 29.19 -18.35
N GLY A 130 29.51 28.20 -19.18
CA GLY A 130 30.77 28.14 -19.92
C GLY A 130 31.75 27.02 -19.52
N ARG A 131 31.38 26.11 -18.62
CA ARG A 131 32.16 24.89 -18.35
C ARG A 131 31.37 23.64 -18.70
N GLU A 132 32.12 22.60 -19.08
CA GLU A 132 31.69 21.22 -19.39
C GLU A 132 30.49 20.77 -18.53
N PRO A 133 29.49 20.03 -19.08
CA PRO A 133 28.31 19.62 -18.34
C PRO A 133 28.69 19.02 -16.97
N PRO A 134 28.01 19.40 -15.87
CA PRO A 134 28.41 18.97 -14.55
C PRO A 134 28.47 17.44 -14.47
N ARG A 135 29.52 16.91 -13.83
CA ARG A 135 29.76 15.48 -13.57
C ARG A 135 28.75 14.91 -12.54
N CYS A 136 27.46 15.17 -12.72
CA CYS A 136 26.40 14.78 -11.80
C CYS A 136 26.28 13.26 -11.62
N GLY A 137 26.79 12.45 -12.55
CA GLY A 137 26.66 10.99 -12.47
C GLY A 137 27.28 10.38 -11.21
N VAL A 138 28.51 10.78 -10.84
CA VAL A 138 29.25 10.13 -9.74
C VAL A 138 28.74 10.58 -8.36
N GLU A 139 28.43 11.87 -8.22
CA GLU A 139 27.95 12.44 -6.96
C GLU A 139 26.51 12.02 -6.65
N GLU A 140 25.61 12.01 -7.63
CA GLU A 140 24.24 11.50 -7.45
C GLU A 140 24.26 10.01 -7.05
N VAL A 141 25.09 9.20 -7.72
CA VAL A 141 25.28 7.78 -7.38
C VAL A 141 25.74 7.62 -5.93
N ARG A 142 26.69 8.44 -5.47
CA ARG A 142 27.17 8.41 -4.09
C ARG A 142 26.07 8.78 -3.09
N LEU A 143 25.36 9.88 -3.32
CA LEU A 143 24.28 10.34 -2.45
C LEU A 143 23.15 9.30 -2.32
N ARG A 144 22.76 8.68 -3.44
CA ARG A 144 21.77 7.60 -3.45
C ARG A 144 22.25 6.37 -2.67
N ALA A 145 23.53 6.01 -2.80
CA ALA A 145 24.12 4.90 -2.06
C ALA A 145 24.19 5.16 -0.55
N GLU A 146 24.61 6.35 -0.13
CA GLU A 146 24.64 6.78 1.28
C GLU A 146 23.24 6.74 1.89
N LEU A 147 22.26 7.36 1.23
CA LEU A 147 20.88 7.38 1.70
C LEU A 147 20.26 5.97 1.77
N LEU A 148 20.51 5.14 0.76
CA LEU A 148 20.05 3.76 0.79
C LEU A 148 20.69 2.99 1.96
N GLY A 149 21.96 3.25 2.27
CA GLY A 149 22.63 2.74 3.47
C GLY A 149 21.91 3.13 4.75
N GLU A 150 21.56 4.41 4.90
CA GLU A 150 20.80 4.90 6.05
C GLU A 150 19.41 4.26 6.17
N PHE A 151 18.64 4.20 5.09
CA PHE A 151 17.32 3.60 5.08
C PHE A 151 17.37 2.12 5.43
N ARG A 152 18.37 1.39 4.91
CA ARG A 152 18.60 -0.01 5.26
C ARG A 152 18.88 -0.16 6.75
N GLN A 153 19.73 0.69 7.33
CA GLN A 153 20.01 0.65 8.76
C GLN A 153 18.77 0.94 9.60
N ARG A 154 17.95 1.93 9.22
CA ARG A 154 16.71 2.26 9.92
C ARG A 154 15.69 1.13 9.84
N LEU A 155 15.50 0.53 8.65
CA LEU A 155 14.59 -0.60 8.49
C LEU A 155 15.06 -1.85 9.23
N HIS A 156 16.37 -2.08 9.33
CA HIS A 156 16.93 -3.14 10.17
C HIS A 156 16.59 -2.92 11.65
N ASN A 157 16.75 -1.69 12.13
CA ASN A 157 16.37 -1.34 13.51
C ASN A 157 14.87 -1.50 13.74
N ILE A 158 14.02 -1.11 12.78
CA ILE A 158 12.56 -1.33 12.87
C ILE A 158 12.25 -2.83 12.88
N SER A 159 12.92 -3.64 12.07
CA SER A 159 12.74 -5.10 12.07
C SER A 159 13.10 -5.73 13.43
N LYS A 160 14.16 -5.23 14.08
CA LYS A 160 14.49 -5.62 15.47
C LYS A 160 13.42 -5.16 16.46
N LEU A 161 12.84 -3.97 16.30
CA LEU A 161 11.72 -3.53 17.14
C LEU A 161 10.49 -4.43 16.98
N MET A 162 10.26 -5.00 15.79
CA MET A 162 9.17 -5.95 15.59
C MET A 162 9.35 -7.24 16.39
N ASP A 163 10.57 -7.59 16.84
CA ASP A 163 10.78 -8.74 17.74
C ASP A 163 10.16 -8.53 19.13
N CYS A 164 9.98 -7.28 19.55
CA CYS A 164 9.34 -6.91 20.81
C CYS A 164 7.81 -6.96 20.75
N VAL A 165 7.20 -7.22 19.59
CA VAL A 165 5.75 -7.28 19.43
C VAL A 165 5.21 -8.63 19.89
N GLY A 166 4.44 -8.65 20.98
CA GLY A 166 3.89 -9.88 21.57
C GLY A 166 2.88 -10.62 20.67
N CYS A 167 2.13 -9.89 19.84
CA CYS A 167 1.18 -10.47 18.89
C CYS A 167 1.92 -11.18 17.73
N GLY A 168 1.76 -12.50 17.62
CA GLY A 168 2.43 -13.31 16.58
C GLY A 168 2.11 -12.88 15.14
N ARG A 169 0.81 -12.69 14.82
CA ARG A 169 0.37 -12.20 13.50
C ARG A 169 0.92 -10.80 13.20
N CYS A 170 0.87 -9.90 14.17
CA CYS A 170 1.33 -8.53 14.03
C CYS A 170 2.84 -8.46 13.78
N ARG A 171 3.62 -9.27 14.51
CA ARG A 171 5.06 -9.41 14.32
C ARG A 171 5.40 -9.97 12.94
N LEU A 172 4.70 -11.01 12.48
CA LEU A 172 4.87 -11.58 11.14
C LEU A 172 4.64 -10.54 10.06
N TRP A 173 3.47 -9.89 10.06
CA TRP A 173 3.14 -8.87 9.07
C TRP A 173 4.04 -7.64 9.16
N GLY A 174 4.39 -7.20 10.37
CA GLY A 174 5.32 -6.10 10.59
C GLY A 174 6.69 -6.37 9.95
N LYS A 175 7.27 -7.54 10.21
CA LYS A 175 8.56 -7.93 9.58
C LYS A 175 8.45 -8.07 8.07
N LEU A 176 7.38 -8.70 7.58
CA LEU A 176 7.15 -8.90 6.16
C LEU A 176 7.03 -7.55 5.42
N GLN A 177 6.25 -6.61 5.97
CA GLN A 177 6.06 -5.29 5.38
C GLN A 177 7.34 -4.45 5.41
N VAL A 178 8.09 -4.49 6.52
CA VAL A 178 9.38 -3.79 6.64
C VAL A 178 10.41 -4.33 5.64
N GLN A 179 10.47 -5.65 5.44
CA GLN A 179 11.34 -6.28 4.43
C GLN A 179 10.91 -5.93 3.00
N GLY A 180 9.61 -5.96 2.72
CA GLY A 180 9.05 -5.54 1.43
C GLY A 180 9.40 -4.09 1.11
N LEU A 181 9.29 -3.20 2.11
CA LEU A 181 9.63 -1.78 1.96
C LEU A 181 11.12 -1.60 1.69
N GLY A 182 11.98 -2.33 2.41
CA GLY A 182 13.42 -2.32 2.16
C GLY A 182 13.78 -2.81 0.75
N THR A 183 13.05 -3.80 0.24
CA THR A 183 13.21 -4.29 -1.14
C THR A 183 12.79 -3.22 -2.15
N ALA A 184 11.63 -2.58 -1.94
CA ALA A 184 11.16 -1.49 -2.80
C ALA A 184 12.16 -0.33 -2.85
N LEU A 185 12.64 0.13 -1.69
CA LEU A 185 13.63 1.20 -1.61
C LEU A 185 14.97 0.81 -2.28
N ARG A 186 15.39 -0.45 -2.17
CA ARG A 186 16.58 -0.94 -2.89
C ARG A 186 16.40 -0.84 -4.40
N VAL A 187 15.23 -1.20 -4.95
CA VAL A 187 14.98 -1.11 -6.40
C VAL A 187 14.92 0.36 -6.88
N LEU A 188 14.36 1.25 -6.06
CA LEU A 188 14.21 2.67 -6.38
C LEU A 188 15.52 3.46 -6.32
N TYR A 189 16.34 3.21 -5.29
CA TYR A 189 17.52 4.03 -5.00
C TYR A 189 18.85 3.42 -5.44
N ALA A 190 18.91 2.14 -5.81
CA ALA A 190 20.19 1.53 -6.19
C ALA A 190 20.83 2.22 -7.40
N PRO A 191 22.14 2.53 -7.33
CA PRO A 191 22.91 3.02 -8.48
C PRO A 191 22.90 2.06 -9.67
N ASP A 192 23.09 0.77 -9.40
CA ASP A 192 22.96 -0.31 -10.37
C ASP A 192 21.72 -1.14 -10.05
N ARG A 193 20.62 -0.82 -10.74
CA ARG A 193 19.35 -1.52 -10.58
C ARG A 193 19.45 -2.98 -11.05
N GLN A 194 20.19 -3.25 -12.12
CA GLN A 194 20.25 -4.59 -12.71
C GLN A 194 20.96 -5.57 -11.79
N ALA A 195 22.08 -5.14 -11.18
CA ALA A 195 22.76 -5.92 -10.15
C ALA A 195 21.86 -6.17 -8.93
N VAL A 196 21.08 -5.18 -8.51
CA VAL A 196 20.13 -5.37 -7.40
C VAL A 196 19.06 -6.38 -7.76
N LEU A 197 18.43 -6.29 -8.94
CA LEU A 197 17.41 -7.22 -9.40
C LEU A 197 17.96 -8.66 -9.46
N ALA A 198 19.15 -8.85 -10.03
CA ALA A 198 19.82 -10.15 -10.06
C ALA A 198 20.13 -10.72 -8.65
N SER A 199 20.29 -9.85 -7.65
CA SER A 199 20.53 -10.24 -6.25
C SER A 199 19.26 -10.54 -5.44
N LEU A 200 18.06 -10.29 -5.98
CA LEU A 200 16.82 -10.51 -5.25
C LEU A 200 16.52 -12.01 -5.13
N GLY A 201 16.45 -12.49 -3.89
CA GLY A 201 16.02 -13.85 -3.57
C GLY A 201 14.51 -13.96 -3.39
N ARG A 202 14.03 -15.19 -3.18
CA ARG A 202 12.62 -15.51 -2.98
C ARG A 202 11.98 -14.70 -1.84
N ALA A 203 12.67 -14.58 -0.72
CA ALA A 203 12.15 -13.86 0.44
C ALA A 203 11.88 -12.39 0.13
N GLN A 204 12.77 -11.71 -0.61
CA GLN A 204 12.55 -10.33 -1.02
C GLN A 204 11.35 -10.21 -1.96
N VAL A 205 11.27 -11.06 -2.98
CA VAL A 205 10.15 -11.04 -3.95
C VAL A 205 8.82 -11.31 -3.27
N VAL A 206 8.74 -12.34 -2.42
CA VAL A 206 7.53 -12.66 -1.64
C VAL A 206 7.12 -11.48 -0.75
N SER A 207 8.07 -10.87 -0.04
CA SER A 207 7.77 -9.72 0.83
C SER A 207 7.30 -8.49 0.05
N LEU A 208 7.85 -8.27 -1.16
CA LEU A 208 7.49 -7.14 -2.01
C LEU A 208 6.04 -7.26 -2.52
N PHE A 209 5.67 -8.42 -3.07
CA PHE A 209 4.29 -8.66 -3.53
C PHE A 209 3.28 -8.65 -2.39
N ASN A 210 3.62 -9.25 -1.24
CA ASN A 210 2.71 -9.24 -0.08
C ASN A 210 2.52 -7.83 0.51
N LEU A 211 3.58 -7.01 0.53
CA LEU A 211 3.44 -5.59 0.90
C LEU A 211 2.52 -4.86 -0.08
N LEU A 212 2.74 -5.03 -1.39
CA LEU A 212 1.90 -4.40 -2.41
C LEU A 212 0.43 -4.83 -2.26
N GLY A 213 0.16 -6.12 -2.05
CA GLY A 213 -1.19 -6.63 -1.83
C GLY A 213 -1.86 -6.06 -0.57
N ARG A 214 -1.12 -5.95 0.55
CA ARG A 214 -1.65 -5.32 1.78
C ARG A 214 -1.99 -3.85 1.57
N LEU A 215 -1.14 -3.10 0.86
CA LEU A 215 -1.37 -1.69 0.54
C LEU A 215 -2.54 -1.52 -0.43
N SER A 216 -2.60 -2.35 -1.48
CA SER A 216 -3.68 -2.38 -2.47
C SER A 216 -5.04 -2.60 -1.80
N HIS A 217 -5.13 -3.59 -0.90
CA HIS A 217 -6.35 -3.83 -0.13
C HIS A 217 -6.73 -2.62 0.73
N SER A 218 -5.77 -2.00 1.43
CA SER A 218 -6.08 -0.83 2.26
C SER A 218 -6.55 0.38 1.44
N VAL A 219 -6.03 0.57 0.22
CA VAL A 219 -6.49 1.60 -0.72
C VAL A 219 -7.91 1.29 -1.18
N GLU A 220 -8.21 0.04 -1.50
CA GLU A 220 -9.56 -0.38 -1.91
C GLU A 220 -10.58 -0.21 -0.77
N VAL A 221 -10.23 -0.58 0.46
CA VAL A 221 -11.06 -0.31 1.64
C VAL A 221 -11.30 1.19 1.78
N ALA A 222 -10.27 2.03 1.61
CA ALA A 222 -10.45 3.48 1.68
C ALA A 222 -11.40 4.00 0.61
N ARG A 223 -11.33 3.48 -0.62
CA ARG A 223 -12.22 3.83 -1.74
C ARG A 223 -13.69 3.60 -1.38
N VAL A 224 -14.00 2.51 -0.69
CA VAL A 224 -15.37 2.15 -0.30
C VAL A 224 -15.81 2.86 0.99
N VAL A 225 -14.96 2.89 2.02
CA VAL A 225 -15.35 3.30 3.37
C VAL A 225 -15.38 4.82 3.54
N VAL A 226 -14.45 5.56 2.93
CA VAL A 226 -14.37 7.03 3.09
C VAL A 226 -15.66 7.73 2.66
N PRO A 227 -16.30 7.39 1.51
CA PRO A 227 -17.61 7.92 1.15
C PRO A 227 -18.72 7.60 2.18
N LEU A 228 -18.73 6.37 2.71
CA LEU A 228 -19.73 5.94 3.70
C LEU A 228 -19.65 6.76 5.00
N LEU A 229 -18.45 7.19 5.40
CA LEU A 229 -18.26 8.04 6.57
C LEU A 229 -18.85 9.44 6.40
N GLY A 230 -18.90 9.95 5.17
CA GLY A 230 -19.49 11.26 4.83
C GLY A 230 -21.02 11.21 4.85
N ALA A 231 -21.61 10.12 4.34
CA ALA A 231 -23.06 9.91 4.32
C ALA A 231 -23.68 9.66 5.71
N ALA A 232 -22.88 9.24 6.70
CA ALA A 232 -23.33 8.91 8.06
C ALA A 232 -23.74 10.13 8.95
N HIS A 233 -23.85 11.34 8.39
CA HIS A 233 -24.18 12.56 9.14
C HIS A 233 -25.69 12.84 9.32
N SER A 234 -26.60 11.98 8.85
CA SER A 234 -28.05 12.24 8.97
C SER A 234 -28.78 11.47 10.06
N THR A 235 -28.31 10.32 10.57
CA THR A 235 -28.95 9.63 11.73
C THR A 235 -28.00 8.60 12.37
N CYS A 236 -27.29 8.92 13.45
CA CYS A 236 -26.75 7.86 14.30
C CYS A 236 -26.80 8.26 15.80
N SER A 237 -27.41 7.38 16.59
CA SER A 237 -27.60 7.52 18.04
C SER A 237 -26.29 7.24 18.81
N PRO A 238 -26.05 7.78 20.03
CA PRO A 238 -24.74 7.75 20.69
C PRO A 238 -24.28 6.38 21.23
N ARG A 239 -24.81 5.26 20.71
CA ARG A 239 -24.40 3.90 21.09
C ARG A 239 -24.13 3.00 19.88
N GLY A 240 -23.17 3.40 19.04
CA GLY A 240 -22.48 2.56 18.07
C GLY A 240 -23.29 2.19 16.83
N CYS A 241 -22.84 2.65 15.66
CA CYS A 241 -23.45 2.26 14.39
C CYS A 241 -22.99 0.84 14.03
N LYS A 242 -23.86 -0.16 14.15
CA LYS A 242 -23.58 -1.50 13.61
C LYS A 242 -23.72 -1.47 12.09
N ALA A 243 -22.77 -2.04 11.37
CA ALA A 243 -22.76 -2.15 9.90
C ALA A 243 -23.97 -2.91 9.29
N THR A 244 -24.89 -3.41 10.11
CA THR A 244 -26.11 -4.13 9.68
C THR A 244 -27.34 -3.23 9.48
N GLU A 245 -27.26 -1.92 9.75
CA GLU A 245 -28.43 -1.01 9.68
C GLU A 245 -28.39 -0.02 8.49
N TYR A 246 -27.57 -0.27 7.46
CA TYR A 246 -27.60 0.54 6.25
C TYR A 246 -28.77 0.14 5.33
N GLU A 247 -29.94 0.73 5.55
CA GLU A 247 -30.92 0.93 4.47
C GLU A 247 -30.54 2.21 3.72
N ILE A 248 -30.26 2.06 2.43
CA ILE A 248 -29.99 3.17 1.52
C ILE A 248 -31.33 3.85 1.23
N SER A 249 -31.50 5.10 1.65
CA SER A 249 -32.64 5.93 1.25
C SER A 249 -32.46 6.35 -0.21
N ASP A 250 -33.27 5.76 -1.10
CA ASP A 250 -33.43 6.20 -2.49
C ASP A 250 -34.32 7.47 -2.51
N ASP A 251 -33.71 8.66 -2.40
CA ASP A 251 -34.38 9.91 -2.75
C ASP A 251 -34.03 10.28 -4.20
N GLU A 252 -34.85 9.80 -5.12
CA GLU A 252 -35.46 10.56 -6.23
C GLU A 252 -36.20 9.57 -7.16
N ILE A 253 -37.54 9.62 -7.17
CA ILE A 253 -38.40 9.63 -8.35
C ILE A 253 -39.85 9.84 -7.86
N SER A 254 -40.40 11.00 -8.20
CA SER A 254 -41.82 11.30 -8.18
C SER A 254 -42.59 10.35 -9.09
N GLY A 255 -43.66 9.73 -8.59
CA GLY A 255 -44.62 8.98 -9.40
C GLY A 255 -45.64 8.25 -8.55
N GLU A 256 -46.90 8.64 -8.70
CA GLU A 256 -48.08 8.08 -8.04
C GLU A 256 -48.30 6.57 -8.30
N ASP A 257 -49.14 6.01 -7.44
CA ASP A 257 -49.77 4.69 -7.44
C ASP A 257 -49.01 3.48 -6.89
N GLY A 258 -49.50 3.04 -5.73
CA GLY A 258 -49.00 1.95 -4.94
C GLY A 258 -49.36 0.57 -5.48
N ARG A 259 -48.32 -0.21 -5.80
CA ARG A 259 -48.15 -1.63 -5.43
C ARG A 259 -46.81 -2.09 -5.99
N ALA A 260 -45.80 -2.26 -5.14
CA ALA A 260 -44.53 -2.86 -5.53
C ALA A 260 -44.20 -4.05 -4.62
N ALA A 261 -44.09 -5.20 -5.25
CA ALA A 261 -43.64 -6.46 -4.67
C ALA A 261 -42.21 -6.33 -4.11
N ARG A 262 -41.93 -7.06 -3.02
CA ARG A 262 -40.58 -7.19 -2.44
C ARG A 262 -39.59 -7.64 -3.51
N GLN A 263 -38.66 -6.78 -3.91
CA GLN A 263 -37.42 -7.20 -4.56
C GLN A 263 -36.34 -7.44 -3.50
N PRO A 264 -35.50 -8.47 -3.67
CA PRO A 264 -34.48 -8.83 -2.69
C PRO A 264 -33.34 -7.79 -2.70
N THR A 265 -32.91 -7.41 -1.50
CA THR A 265 -31.75 -6.56 -1.21
C THR A 265 -30.51 -7.03 -1.98
N LYS A 266 -29.86 -6.16 -2.75
CA LYS A 266 -28.57 -6.47 -3.38
C LYS A 266 -27.52 -6.72 -2.28
N PRO A 267 -26.73 -7.79 -2.39
CA PRO A 267 -25.68 -8.09 -1.43
C PRO A 267 -24.55 -7.06 -1.51
N LEU A 268 -23.80 -6.93 -0.39
CA LEU A 268 -22.46 -6.32 -0.36
C LEU A 268 -21.66 -6.75 -1.59
N ASP A 269 -20.84 -5.82 -2.12
CA ASP A 269 -19.94 -6.08 -3.24
C ASP A 269 -19.32 -7.48 -3.08
N PRO A 270 -19.48 -8.40 -4.06
CA PRO A 270 -18.94 -9.76 -4.01
C PRO A 270 -17.47 -9.80 -3.62
N PHE A 271 -16.72 -8.73 -3.90
CA PHE A 271 -15.32 -8.58 -3.54
C PHE A 271 -15.08 -8.46 -2.03
N LEU A 272 -15.90 -7.68 -1.30
CA LEU A 272 -15.81 -7.57 0.16
C LEU A 272 -16.20 -8.88 0.86
N SER A 273 -17.16 -9.61 0.30
CA SER A 273 -17.59 -10.91 0.82
C SER A 273 -16.53 -12.00 0.61
N ALA A 274 -15.84 -12.00 -0.54
CA ALA A 274 -14.72 -12.92 -0.82
C ALA A 274 -13.44 -12.61 -0.02
N MET A 275 -13.31 -11.39 0.53
CA MET A 275 -12.13 -10.93 1.29
C MET A 275 -12.17 -11.24 2.80
N MET A 276 -13.33 -11.66 3.33
CA MET A 276 -13.54 -12.01 4.75
C MET A 276 -13.42 -13.53 5.02
N GLY A 277 -13.19 -14.34 3.98
CA GLY A 277 -12.99 -15.80 4.06
C GLY A 277 -11.55 -16.21 4.23
#